data_AF-A0A0M2VJW2-F1
#
_entry.id   AF-A0A0M2VJW2-F1
#
_cell.length_a   1.000
_cell.length_b   1.000
_cell.length_c   1.000
_cell.angle_alpha   90.00
_cell.angle_beta   90.00
_cell.angle_gamma   90.00
#
_symmetry.space_group_name_H-M   'P 1'
#
loop_
_entity.id
_entity.type
_entity.pdbx_description
1 polymer ?
#
loop_
_entity_poly.entity_id
_entity_poly.type
_entity_poly.pdbx_seq_one_letter_code
_entity_poly.pdbx_strand_id
1 'polypeptide(L)'
;MQDLELWSMDELCDHAFDIFEELAADNLNAADYNLYQQQYEQSGYVDMVIPGAEWVELTMQDLEPELHFEAQIGLTGSNGAADMVLARILLSREKHDSLCHAQWRGQ
;
A
#
# COMPACT_ATOMS: atom_id res chain seq x y z
N MET A 1 17.75 22.76 -12.06
CA MET A 1 16.54 21.92 -11.95
C MET A 1 17.07 20.61 -11.43
N GLN A 2 16.83 20.28 -10.16
CA GLN A 2 17.16 18.95 -9.67
C GLN A 2 16.18 18.01 -10.35
N ASP A 3 16.68 17.04 -11.10
CA ASP A 3 15.85 15.95 -11.58
C ASP A 3 15.41 15.16 -10.35
N LEU A 4 14.10 15.05 -10.14
CA LEU A 4 13.55 14.23 -9.06
C LEU A 4 13.96 12.78 -9.33
N GLU A 5 14.55 12.11 -8.35
CA GLU A 5 14.77 10.67 -8.45
C GLU A 5 13.44 9.98 -8.14
N LEU A 6 12.85 9.37 -9.16
CA LEU A 6 11.55 8.70 -9.06
C LEU A 6 11.75 7.19 -9.05
N TRP A 7 10.98 6.50 -8.22
CA TRP A 7 10.73 5.08 -8.38
C TRP A 7 10.04 4.83 -9.72
N SER A 8 10.40 3.75 -10.41
CA SER A 8 9.49 3.14 -11.39
C SER A 8 8.27 2.57 -10.66
N MET A 9 7.18 2.30 -11.39
CA MET A 9 5.98 1.74 -10.77
C MET A 9 6.24 0.36 -10.17
N ASP A 10 7.08 -0.45 -10.81
CA ASP A 10 7.47 -1.77 -10.31
C ASP A 10 8.29 -1.64 -9.02
N GLU A 11 9.29 -0.76 -8.97
CA GLU A 11 10.07 -0.54 -7.75
C GLU A 11 9.23 0.04 -6.60
N LEU A 12 8.27 0.94 -6.91
CA LEU A 12 7.37 1.49 -5.90
C LEU A 12 6.43 0.42 -5.34
N CYS A 13 6.00 -0.52 -6.20
CA CYS A 13 5.20 -1.67 -5.82
C CYS A 13 5.97 -2.62 -4.89
N ASP A 14 7.22 -2.96 -5.25
CA ASP A 14 8.10 -3.75 -4.41
C ASP A 14 8.35 -3.05 -3.06
N HIS A 15 8.60 -1.74 -3.08
CA HIS A 15 8.79 -0.95 -1.87
C HIS A 15 7.56 -0.96 -0.94
N ALA A 16 6.35 -0.85 -1.51
CA ALA A 16 5.12 -0.95 -0.75
C ALA A 16 4.96 -2.33 -0.09
N PHE A 17 5.40 -3.39 -0.78
CA PHE A 17 5.35 -4.75 -0.28
C PHE A 17 6.32 -4.97 0.88
N ASP A 18 7.56 -4.46 0.76
CA ASP A 18 8.55 -4.50 1.84
C ASP A 18 8.01 -3.84 3.12
N ILE A 19 7.42 -2.64 2.99
CA ILE A 19 6.79 -1.94 4.13
C ILE A 19 5.65 -2.76 4.73
N PHE A 20 4.81 -3.37 3.89
CA PHE A 20 3.72 -4.21 4.37
C PHE A 20 4.24 -5.43 5.14
N GLU A 21 5.19 -6.18 4.59
CA GLU A 21 5.73 -7.39 5.23
C GLU A 21 6.41 -7.07 6.57
N GLU A 22 7.12 -5.95 6.66
CA GLU A 22 7.77 -5.51 7.89
C GLU A 22 6.77 -5.16 9.00
N LEU A 23 5.61 -4.61 8.64
CA LEU A 23 4.66 -4.04 9.61
C LEU A 23 3.40 -4.88 9.84
N ALA A 24 3.07 -5.80 8.93
CA ALA A 24 1.80 -6.54 8.95
C ALA A 24 1.60 -7.36 10.22
N ALA A 25 2.65 -8.02 10.71
CA ALA A 25 2.58 -8.87 11.90
C ALA A 25 2.16 -8.10 13.18
N ASP A 26 2.57 -6.84 13.28
CA ASP A 26 2.33 -5.99 14.45
C ASP A 26 1.02 -5.19 14.34
N ASN A 27 0.54 -4.93 13.12
CA ASN A 27 -0.59 -4.02 12.89
C ASN A 27 -1.90 -4.73 12.52
N LEU A 28 -1.85 -5.90 11.89
CA LEU A 28 -3.03 -6.70 11.61
C LEU A 28 -3.45 -7.49 12.85
N ASN A 29 -4.75 -7.75 12.97
CA ASN A 29 -5.20 -8.73 13.95
C ASN A 29 -4.68 -10.14 13.57
N ALA A 30 -4.55 -11.01 14.56
CA ALA A 30 -3.97 -12.33 14.36
C ALA A 30 -4.74 -13.20 13.35
N ALA A 31 -6.06 -13.03 13.21
CA ALA A 31 -6.84 -13.82 12.26
C ALA A 31 -6.51 -13.40 10.81
N ASP A 32 -6.50 -12.10 10.53
CA ASP A 32 -6.20 -11.55 9.21
C ASP A 32 -4.74 -11.80 8.81
N TYR A 33 -3.78 -11.62 9.73
CA TYR A 33 -2.37 -11.92 9.46
C TYR A 33 -2.13 -13.40 9.16
N ASN A 34 -2.72 -14.31 9.96
CA ASN A 34 -2.58 -15.75 9.72
C ASN A 34 -3.24 -16.18 8.41
N LEU A 35 -4.37 -15.57 8.03
CA LEU A 35 -5.03 -15.84 6.76
C LEU A 35 -4.13 -15.42 5.59
N TYR A 36 -3.56 -14.22 5.67
CA TYR A 36 -2.61 -13.72 4.68
C TYR A 36 -1.42 -14.67 4.51
N GLN A 37 -0.73 -15.03 5.58
CA GLN A 37 0.43 -15.94 5.54
C GLN A 37 0.12 -17.31 4.91
N GLN A 38 -1.13 -17.78 4.99
CA GLN A 38 -1.55 -19.04 4.38
C GLN A 38 -1.87 -18.93 2.88
N GLN A 39 -2.24 -17.74 2.40
CA GLN A 39 -2.82 -17.57 1.06
C GLN A 39 -2.05 -16.64 0.13
N TYR A 40 -1.12 -15.84 0.66
CA TYR A 40 -0.46 -14.78 -0.12
C TYR A 40 0.20 -15.28 -1.42
N GLU A 41 0.80 -16.47 -1.43
CA GLU A 41 1.42 -17.04 -2.64
C GLU A 41 0.43 -17.30 -3.78
N GLN A 42 -0.84 -17.55 -3.45
CA GLN A 42 -1.87 -17.95 -4.42
C GLN A 42 -2.81 -16.81 -4.78
N SER A 43 -3.15 -15.96 -3.81
CA SER A 43 -4.16 -14.93 -3.96
C SER A 43 -3.69 -13.54 -3.52
N GLY A 44 -2.44 -13.38 -3.11
CA GLY A 44 -1.87 -12.08 -2.78
C GLY A 44 -1.96 -11.10 -3.96
N TYR A 45 -2.28 -9.84 -3.67
CA TYR A 45 -2.24 -8.77 -4.65
C TYR A 45 -1.72 -7.47 -4.03
N VAL A 46 -1.24 -6.61 -4.93
CA VAL A 46 -0.93 -5.21 -4.67
C VAL A 46 -1.39 -4.41 -5.88
N ASP A 47 -2.25 -3.44 -5.65
CA ASP A 47 -2.71 -2.50 -6.67
C ASP A 47 -2.28 -1.09 -6.31
N MET A 48 -1.67 -0.41 -7.28
CA MET A 48 -1.25 0.99 -7.16
C MET A 48 -2.36 1.88 -7.74
N VAL A 49 -3.02 2.65 -6.87
CA VAL A 49 -4.15 3.51 -7.24
C VAL A 49 -3.88 4.97 -6.89
N ILE A 50 -4.64 5.89 -7.48
CA ILE A 50 -4.62 7.29 -7.09
C ILE A 50 -5.21 7.39 -5.67
N PRO A 51 -4.55 8.07 -4.71
CA PRO A 51 -5.06 8.24 -3.37
C PRO A 51 -6.45 8.87 -3.35
N GLY A 52 -7.34 8.31 -2.55
CA GLY A 52 -8.66 8.90 -2.27
C GLY A 52 -8.56 10.25 -1.51
N ALA A 53 -9.64 11.03 -1.55
CA ALA A 53 -9.70 12.35 -0.91
C ALA A 53 -9.52 12.31 0.62
N GLU A 54 -9.87 11.19 1.25
CA GLU A 54 -9.67 10.99 2.69
C GLU A 54 -8.20 11.05 3.10
N TRP A 55 -7.26 10.72 2.20
CA TRP A 55 -5.84 10.85 2.50
C TRP A 55 -5.41 12.30 2.65
N VAL A 56 -5.94 13.20 1.82
CA VAL A 56 -5.70 14.64 1.93
C VAL A 56 -6.19 15.15 3.29
N GLU A 57 -7.35 14.67 3.76
CA GLU A 57 -7.88 15.03 5.07
C GLU A 57 -7.03 14.48 6.22
N LEU A 58 -6.46 13.28 6.07
CA LEU A 58 -5.63 12.64 7.09
C LEU A 58 -4.22 13.23 7.19
N THR A 59 -3.59 13.51 6.05
CA THR A 59 -2.22 14.05 5.99
C THR A 59 -2.20 15.57 6.09
N MET A 60 -3.34 16.23 5.85
CA MET A 60 -3.44 17.68 5.68
C MET A 60 -2.50 18.22 4.58
N GLN A 61 -2.24 17.40 3.56
CA GLN A 61 -1.33 17.69 2.44
C GLN A 61 -2.04 17.46 1.10
N ASP A 62 -1.79 18.36 0.13
CA ASP A 62 -2.22 18.17 -1.25
C ASP A 62 -1.41 17.03 -1.90
N LEU A 63 -2.10 16.07 -2.51
CA LEU A 63 -1.49 14.90 -3.14
C LEU A 63 -1.49 15.04 -4.66
N GLU A 64 -0.30 15.17 -5.24
CA GLU A 64 -0.08 15.15 -6.69
C GLU A 64 -0.28 13.73 -7.27
N PRO A 65 -1.25 13.51 -8.19
CA PRO A 65 -1.59 12.16 -8.70
C PRO A 65 -0.46 11.44 -9.47
N GLU A 66 0.56 12.16 -9.93
CA GLU A 66 1.71 11.58 -10.64
C GLU A 66 2.85 11.15 -9.69
N LEU A 67 2.82 11.67 -8.45
CA LEU A 67 3.86 11.46 -7.44
C LEU A 67 3.35 10.71 -6.21
N HIS A 68 2.06 10.71 -5.93
CA HIS A 68 1.50 10.07 -4.74
C HIS A 68 0.57 8.94 -5.14
N PHE A 69 0.79 7.79 -4.53
CA PHE A 69 0.03 6.58 -4.80
C PHE A 69 -0.41 5.93 -3.51
N GLU A 70 -1.54 5.27 -3.58
CA GLU A 70 -1.99 4.34 -2.56
C GLU A 70 -1.74 2.92 -3.06
N ALA A 71 -0.94 2.16 -2.32
CA ALA A 71 -0.82 0.73 -2.49
C ALA A 71 -1.94 0.04 -1.69
N GLN A 72 -2.81 -0.68 -2.38
CA GLN A 72 -3.82 -1.56 -1.76
C GLN A 72 -3.30 -2.99 -1.76
N ILE A 73 -3.02 -3.53 -0.59
CA ILE A 73 -2.39 -4.84 -0.43
C ILE A 73 -3.35 -5.79 0.29
N GLY A 74 -3.47 -7.01 -0.21
CA GLY A 74 -4.40 -7.97 0.37
C GLY A 74 -4.49 -9.31 -0.34
N LEU A 75 -5.66 -9.95 -0.20
CA LEU A 75 -5.98 -11.22 -0.85
C LEU A 75 -7.14 -11.05 -1.84
N THR A 76 -6.99 -11.68 -3.00
CA THR A 76 -8.02 -11.77 -4.02
C THR A 76 -9.05 -12.86 -3.70
N GLY A 77 -10.25 -12.66 -4.20
CA GLY A 77 -11.36 -13.60 -4.13
C GLY A 77 -11.22 -14.79 -5.06
N SER A 78 -12.20 -15.68 -5.01
CA SER A 78 -12.27 -16.84 -5.92
C SER A 78 -12.47 -16.47 -7.40
N ASN A 79 -12.83 -15.22 -7.68
CA ASN A 79 -12.96 -14.64 -9.02
C ASN A 79 -11.74 -13.80 -9.44
N GLY A 80 -10.70 -13.71 -8.60
CA GLY A 80 -9.50 -12.89 -8.83
C GLY A 80 -9.68 -11.39 -8.56
N ALA A 81 -10.82 -10.95 -8.03
CA ALA A 81 -11.03 -9.56 -7.62
C ALA A 81 -10.38 -9.27 -6.26
N ALA A 82 -10.01 -8.02 -6.00
CA ALA A 82 -9.54 -7.54 -4.70
C ALA A 82 -10.65 -7.62 -3.63
N ASP A 83 -10.87 -8.82 -3.07
CA ASP A 83 -11.96 -9.09 -2.13
C ASP A 83 -11.61 -8.65 -0.71
N MET A 84 -10.34 -8.67 -0.34
CA MET A 84 -9.87 -8.40 1.01
C MET A 84 -8.65 -7.49 0.99
N VAL A 85 -8.88 -6.18 1.14
CA VAL A 85 -7.81 -5.20 1.42
C VAL A 85 -7.38 -5.36 2.89
N LEU A 86 -6.11 -5.65 3.12
CA LEU A 86 -5.49 -5.78 4.45
C LEU A 86 -4.83 -4.47 4.89
N ALA A 87 -4.18 -3.80 3.94
CA ALA A 87 -3.54 -2.52 4.17
C ALA A 87 -3.74 -1.58 2.98
N ARG A 88 -3.80 -0.29 3.30
CA ARG A 88 -3.73 0.81 2.33
C ARG A 88 -2.54 1.66 2.73
N ILE A 89 -1.53 1.77 1.86
CA ILE A 89 -0.29 2.49 2.17
C ILE A 89 -0.15 3.66 1.20
N LEU A 90 -0.24 4.87 1.71
CA LEU A 90 0.06 6.09 0.96
C LEU A 90 1.57 6.29 0.90
N LEU A 91 2.11 6.39 -0.32
CA LEU A 91 3.54 6.50 -0.60
C LEU A 91 3.81 7.59 -1.63
N SER A 92 5.01 8.17 -1.55
CA SER A 92 5.56 9.02 -2.60
C SER A 92 6.39 8.20 -3.59
N ARG A 93 6.26 8.53 -4.86
CA ARG A 93 7.08 8.02 -5.96
C ARG A 93 8.45 8.70 -5.98
N GLU A 94 8.60 9.86 -5.36
CA GLU A 94 9.90 10.50 -5.19
C GLU A 94 10.70 9.76 -4.11
N LYS A 95 11.89 9.25 -4.47
CA LYS A 95 12.69 8.37 -3.57
C LYS A 95 13.18 9.04 -2.31
N HIS A 96 13.24 10.36 -2.29
CA HIS A 96 13.73 11.15 -1.16
C HIS A 96 12.62 11.77 -0.32
N ASP A 97 11.37 11.58 -0.73
CA ASP A 97 10.21 11.95 0.07
C ASP A 97 9.91 10.81 1.06
N SER A 98 9.73 11.19 2.32
CA SER A 98 9.47 10.26 3.43
C SER A 98 7.97 10.02 3.67
N LEU A 99 7.09 10.53 2.82
CA LEU A 99 5.65 10.31 2.93
C LEU A 99 5.35 8.80 2.89
N CYS A 100 4.93 8.28 4.05
CA CYS A 100 4.50 6.89 4.21
C CYS A 100 3.44 6.84 5.32
N HIS A 101 2.18 6.60 4.95
CA HIS A 101 1.09 6.40 5.91
C HIS A 101 0.33 5.12 5.60
N ALA A 102 0.20 4.24 6.59
CA ALA A 102 -0.52 2.98 6.45
C ALA A 102 -1.83 3.00 7.24
N GLN A 103 -2.91 2.55 6.60
CA GLN A 103 -4.16 2.17 7.25
C GLN A 103 -4.30 0.65 7.19
N TRP A 104 -4.59 0.03 8.34
CA TRP A 104 -4.69 -1.41 8.48
C TRP A 104 -6.13 -1.84 8.70
N ARG A 105 -6.51 -2.97 8.12
CA ARG A 105 -7.85 -3.52 8.29
C ARG A 105 -8.13 -3.83 9.77
N GLY A 106 -9.26 -3.32 10.26
CA GLY A 106 -9.73 -3.56 11.63
C GLY A 106 -9.21 -2.58 12.67
N GLN A 107 -8.53 -1.51 12.26
CA GLN A 107 -8.18 -0.35 13.10
C GLN A 107 -9.17 0.81 12.90
#